data_AF-A0A974KY96-F1
#
_entry.id   AF-A0A974KY96-F1
#
_cell.length_a   1.000
_cell.length_b   1.000
_cell.length_c   1.000
_cell.angle_alpha   90.00
_cell.angle_beta   90.00
_cell.angle_gamma   90.00
#
_symmetry.space_group_name_H-M   'P 1'
#
loop_
_entity.id
_entity.type
_entity.pdbx_description
1 polymer ?
#
loop_
_entity_poly.entity_id
_entity_poly.type
_entity_poly.pdbx_seq_one_letter_code
_entity_poly.pdbx_strand_id
1 'polypeptide(L)' 'MVTTRKLRRAGNSSVVSVPTEVIEALGVTNGDNLKFNVKNNQVTIEKEVNEDEEFYRMLDETFAEYDQALKRMVKL' A
#
# COMPACT_ATOMS: atom_id res chain seq x y z
N MET A 1 10.37 9.42 12.92
CA MET A 1 10.01 10.84 12.68
C MET A 1 8.68 11.11 13.35
N VAL A 2 8.54 12.19 14.11
CA VAL A 2 7.27 12.58 14.75
C VAL A 2 6.87 13.94 14.20
N THR A 3 5.68 14.04 13.62
CA THR A 3 5.16 15.27 13.02
C THR A 3 3.72 15.49 13.48
N THR A 4 3.40 16.72 13.86
CA THR A 4 2.07 17.09 14.33
C THR A 4 1.32 17.83 13.23
N ARG A 5 0.04 17.50 13.06
CA ARG A 5 -0.84 18.12 12.07
C ARG A 5 -2.17 18.44 12.74
N LYS A 6 -2.72 19.61 12.42
CA LYS A 6 -3.98 20.08 12.99
C LYS A 6 -5.15 19.43 12.27
N LEU A 7 -6.14 18.94 13.03
CA LEU A 7 -7.42 18.52 12.49
C LEU A 7 -8.19 19.75 11.99
N ARG A 8 -8.66 19.71 10.75
CA ARG A 8 -9.45 20.80 10.14
C ARG A 8 -10.73 20.26 9.54
N ARG A 9 -11.76 21.10 9.49
CA ARG A 9 -13.03 20.78 8.81
C ARG A 9 -12.85 20.91 7.29
N ALA A 10 -13.36 19.94 6.54
CA ALA A 10 -13.46 19.98 5.09
C ALA A 10 -14.86 19.48 4.69
N GLY A 11 -15.75 20.41 4.35
CA GLY A 11 -17.17 20.11 4.12
C GLY A 11 -17.84 19.49 5.36
N ASN A 12 -18.36 18.27 5.19
CA ASN A 12 -19.03 17.50 6.23
C ASN A 12 -18.10 16.52 6.99
N SER A 13 -16.79 16.55 6.71
CA SER A 13 -15.81 15.68 7.37
C SER A 13 -14.70 16.49 8.05
N SER A 14 -13.90 15.81 8.86
CA SER A 14 -12.65 16.34 9.40
C SER A 14 -11.48 15.65 8.72
N VAL A 15 -10.45 16.42 8.38
CA VAL A 15 -9.27 15.93 7.67
C VAL A 15 -8.00 16.38 8.39
N VAL A 16 -6.98 15.54 8.29
CA VAL A 16 -5.60 15.85 8.67
C VAL A 16 -4.73 15.74 7.43
N SER A 17 -3.81 16.66 7.21
CA SER A 17 -2.87 16.54 6.09
C SER A 17 -1.82 15.49 6.40
N VAL A 18 -1.60 14.58 5.46
CA VAL A 18 -0.52 13.60 5.53
C VAL A 18 0.75 14.25 4.94
N PRO A 19 1.89 14.24 5.66
CA PRO A 19 3.17 14.73 5.12
C PRO A 19 3.58 13.96 3.85
N THR A 20 4.22 14.65 2.91
CA THR A 20 4.63 14.04 1.62
C THR A 20 5.56 12.84 1.82
N GLU A 21 6.42 12.89 2.83
CA GLU A 21 7.36 11.80 3.14
C GLU A 21 6.61 10.53 3.56
N VAL A 22 5.44 10.67 4.20
CA VAL A 22 4.58 9.53 4.59
C VAL A 22 3.84 8.98 3.36
N ILE A 23 3.40 9.85 2.45
CA ILE A 23 2.79 9.45 1.17
C ILE A 23 3.78 8.64 0.32
N GLU A 24 5.02 9.13 0.21
CA GLU A 24 6.12 8.46 -0.50
C GLU A 24 6.46 7.11 0.15
N ALA A 25 6.59 7.08 1.48
CA ALA A 25 6.90 5.84 2.21
C ALA A 25 5.81 4.76 2.08
N LEU A 26 4.54 5.16 1.99
CA LEU A 26 3.42 4.24 1.77
C LEU A 26 3.21 3.88 0.29
N GLY A 27 3.89 4.56 -0.64
CA GLY A 27 3.70 4.37 -2.08
C GLY A 27 2.25 4.58 -2.52
N VAL A 28 1.58 5.57 -1.93
CA VAL A 28 0.17 5.91 -2.24
C VAL A 28 0.09 7.15 -3.10
N THR A 29 -0.93 7.21 -3.96
CA THR A 29 -1.19 8.34 -4.85
C THR A 29 -2.61 8.89 -4.65
N ASN A 30 -2.91 10.04 -5.25
CA ASN A 30 -4.26 10.60 -5.18
C ASN A 30 -5.26 9.66 -5.86
N GLY A 31 -6.24 9.17 -5.11
CA GLY A 31 -7.23 8.21 -5.58
C GLY A 31 -7.09 6.83 -4.95
N ASP A 32 -5.95 6.53 -4.33
CA ASP A 32 -5.77 5.29 -3.57
C ASP A 32 -6.60 5.32 -2.29
N ASN A 33 -7.14 4.15 -1.93
CA ASN A 33 -7.82 3.97 -0.66
C ASN A 33 -6.80 3.74 0.47
N LEU A 34 -7.15 4.27 1.65
CA LEU A 34 -6.39 4.10 2.88
C LEU A 34 -7.28 3.43 3.93
N LYS A 35 -6.74 2.44 4.61
CA LYS A 35 -7.40 1.76 5.73
C LYS A 35 -6.98 2.40 7.04
N PHE A 36 -7.97 2.74 7.86
CA PHE A 36 -7.76 3.33 9.19
C PHE A 36 -8.08 2.29 10.26
N ASN A 37 -7.05 1.79 10.94
CA ASN A 37 -7.18 0.81 12.02
C ASN A 37 -7.08 1.52 13.37
N VAL A 38 -8.19 1.63 14.10
CA VAL A 38 -8.24 2.30 15.41
C VAL A 38 -8.17 1.27 16.54
N LYS A 39 -7.11 1.32 17.35
CA LYS A 39 -6.91 0.46 18.54
C LYS A 39 -6.17 1.22 19.62
N ASN A 40 -6.53 1.02 20.89
CA ASN A 40 -5.81 1.58 22.05
C ASN A 40 -5.54 3.10 21.97
N ASN A 41 -6.54 3.87 21.53
CA ASN A 41 -6.43 5.32 21.32
C ASN A 41 -5.33 5.73 20.32
N GLN A 42 -4.96 4.81 19.42
CA GLN A 42 -4.04 5.04 18.31
C GLN A 42 -4.76 4.68 17.02
N VAL A 43 -4.34 5.33 15.93
CA VAL A 43 -4.77 4.99 14.58
C VAL A 43 -3.55 4.63 13.76
N THR A 44 -3.59 3.46 13.13
CA THR A 44 -2.63 3.06 12.11
C THR A 44 -3.28 3.26 10.75
N ILE A 45 -2.52 3.84 9.82
CA ILE A 45 -2.95 4.06 8.44
C ILE A 45 -2.15 3.10 7.56
N GLU A 46 -2.87 2.31 6.78
CA GLU A 46 -2.29 1.32 5.86
C GLU A 46 -2.82 1.59 4.45
N LYS A 47 -1.99 1.35 3.43
CA LYS A 47 -2.48 1.31 2.05
C LYS A 47 -3.48 0.17 1.93
N GLU A 48 -4.66 0.43 1.38
CA GLU A 48 -5.56 -0.66 1.02
C GLU A 48 -4.96 -1.39 -0.19
N VAL A 49 -4.59 -2.65 0.02
CA VAL A 49 -4.17 -3.54 -1.05
C VAL A 49 -5.38 -4.36 -1.45
N ASN A 50 -5.68 -4.41 -2.74
CA ASN A 50 -6.64 -5.36 -3.24
C ASN A 50 -5.97 -6.75 -3.14
N GLU A 51 -6.42 -7.56 -2.17
CA GLU A 51 -5.84 -8.88 -1.89
C GLU A 51 -5.81 -9.78 -3.14
N ASP A 52 -6.83 -9.67 -4.00
CA ASP A 52 -6.88 -10.40 -5.27
C ASP A 52 -5.76 -9.95 -6.22
N GLU A 53 -5.55 -8.65 -6.36
CA GLU A 53 -4.53 -8.09 -7.24
C GLU A 53 -3.10 -8.43 -6.79
N GLU A 54 -2.85 -8.37 -5.48
CA GLU A 54 -1.57 -8.80 -4.92
C GLU A 54 -1.34 -10.31 -5.07
N PHE A 55 -2.37 -11.12 -4.89
CA PHE A 55 -2.32 -12.56 -5.12
C PHE A 55 -2.00 -12.88 -6.59
N TYR A 56 -2.67 -12.24 -7.55
CA TYR A 56 -2.37 -12.43 -8.98
C TYR A 56 -0.96 -12.00 -9.33
N ARG A 57 -0.46 -10.87 -8.78
CA ARG A 57 0.93 -10.44 -8.99
C ARG A 57 1.93 -11.49 -8.50
N MET A 58 1.71 -12.04 -7.31
CA MET A 58 2.59 -13.08 -6.75
C MET A 58 2.54 -14.38 -7.57
N LEU A 59 1.38 -14.75 -8.09
CA LEU A 59 1.25 -15.88 -9.02
C LEU A 59 2.05 -15.64 -10.30
N ASP A 60 1.93 -14.46 -10.92
CA ASP A 60 2.64 -14.12 -12.14
C ASP A 60 4.17 -14.16 -11.95
N GLU A 61 4.67 -13.63 -10.83
CA GLU A 61 6.10 -13.70 -10.48
C GLU A 61 6.58 -15.15 -10.32
N THR A 62 5.78 -15.99 -9.66
CA THR A 62 6.09 -17.42 -9.46
C THR A 62 6.12 -18.18 -10.79
N PHE A 63 5.15 -17.93 -11.68
CA PHE A 63 5.12 -18.56 -13.00
C PHE A 63 6.28 -18.09 -13.87
N ALA A 64 6.68 -16.82 -13.78
CA ALA A 64 7.84 -16.29 -14.49
C ALA A 64 9.15 -16.95 -14.03
N GLU A 65 9.34 -17.14 -12.72
CA GLU A 65 10.49 -17.88 -12.18
C GLU A 65 10.51 -19.33 -12.68
N TYR A 66 9.35 -20.00 -12.69
CA TYR A 66 9.23 -21.38 -13.14
C TYR A 66 9.53 -21.52 -14.64
N ASP A 67 8.99 -20.63 -15.48
CA ASP A 67 9.28 -20.59 -16.91
C ASP A 67 10.78 -20.37 -17.18
N GLN A 68 11.42 -19.47 -16.44
CA GLN A 68 12.88 -19.27 -16.54
C GLN A 68 13.66 -20.52 -16.13
N ALA A 69 13.25 -21.20 -15.05
CA ALA A 69 13.88 -22.44 -14.60
C ALA A 69 13.76 -23.54 -15.67
N LEU A 70 12.57 -23.76 -16.25
CA LEU A 70 12.35 -24.72 -17.32
C LEU A 70 13.17 -24.40 -18.57
N LYS A 71 13.20 -23.12 -18.99
CA LYS A 71 14.02 -22.67 -20.13
C LYS A 71 15.51 -22.93 -19.93
N ARG A 72 16.01 -22.83 -18.69
CA ARG A 72 17.40 -23.19 -18.36
C ARG A 72 17.66 -24.69 -18.49
N MET A 73 16.70 -25.53 -18.11
CA MET A 73 16.83 -26.99 -18.24
C MET A 73 16.78 -27.48 -19.68
N VAL A 74 16.00 -26.85 -20.57
CA VAL A 74 15.90 -27.22 -21.99
C VAL A 74 17.10 -26.76 -22.83
N LYS A 75 17.85 -25.76 -22.34
CA LYS A 75 19.07 -25.25 -23.01
C LYS A 75 20.36 -25.98 -22.60
N LEU A 76 20.26 -27.00 -21.76
CA LEU A 76 21.32 -27.98 -21.42
C LEU A 76 21.17 -29.22 -22.30
#